data_AF-A0A9W7AJB9-F1
#
_entry.id   AF-A0A9W7AJB9-F1
#
_cell.length_a   1.000
_cell.length_b   1.000
_cell.length_c   1.000
_cell.angle_alpha   90.00
_cell.angle_beta   90.00
_cell.angle_gamma   90.00
#
_symmetry.space_group_name_H-M   'P 1'
#
loop_
_entity.id
_entity.type
_entity.pdbx_description
1 polymer ?
#
loop_
_entity_poly.entity_id
_entity_poly.type
_entity_poly.pdbx_seq_one_letter_code
_entity_poly.pdbx_strand_id
1 'polypeptide(L)'
;MNTDDPNSDDPLCRFCFEGPSDGPLIQPCSCSGSSANLHLSCLRKWQRMVVVDQHTHPAFYEDDVRHHICNTCKSPYNCPPPTRAELMTSFTGVEIASLLCVNRVIGSHAIFSDSLGREVEGAGSSRVRLLQRSYVHWIRGAYLITNVDEDKGYLEVELTGRDFRLLCNLKEEIKAEGRTYKLEIGENLKGVVAAFEKQQEEEEEEEGEDNAPPTPPPTTSPAPPTPPTPQQTFQSILSKNENNGSITIRYADPTGPSYGDDHIKAVNLSRPLAELSPSMSRKISQIYGKVKRKKPMIQFDDIGVVNYSGGPCDDDKIVRCLVLGGNGSGWTSVGSLEVALLLAHKRRKEGGGEGFWSGRKVEVGGLVGRKDLNGELGVCLKYRADLGRWNVRLRNGLGVQIKPTNLTPRSTETRGEIMVFWGDARWTRAQLLGEIARGHWGLCKADVSDVLVEKEVWKGLDGRMVFAPVTAMTDAEMLRSREEMEHMRRNFLEAGEGDEEEEEEEEGEEDEEEEEEEEEEDPMRMTDAEIEDLVREDMETGE
;
A
#
# COMPACT_ATOMS: atom_id res chain seq x y z
N MET A 1 55.26 12.03 -30.39
CA MET A 1 55.45 10.74 -29.70
C MET A 1 56.32 10.98 -28.48
N ASN A 2 55.85 10.46 -27.36
CA ASN A 2 56.46 10.32 -26.03
C ASN A 2 56.64 11.56 -25.15
N THR A 3 55.67 11.72 -24.25
CA THR A 3 55.95 11.85 -22.81
C THR A 3 55.20 10.72 -22.09
N ASP A 4 55.72 9.50 -22.20
CA ASP A 4 55.44 8.45 -21.23
C ASP A 4 56.24 8.81 -19.98
N ASP A 5 55.57 9.35 -18.96
CA ASP A 5 56.12 9.48 -17.62
C ASP A 5 56.03 8.09 -16.95
N PRO A 6 57.15 7.42 -16.64
CA PRO A 6 57.15 6.05 -16.12
C PRO A 6 56.79 5.97 -14.63
N ASN A 7 56.13 7.00 -14.07
CA ASN A 7 55.84 7.10 -12.64
C ASN A 7 54.41 7.59 -12.30
N SER A 8 53.45 7.51 -13.23
CA SER A 8 52.03 7.66 -12.86
C SER A 8 51.52 6.37 -12.22
N ASP A 9 51.99 6.07 -11.01
CA ASP A 9 51.47 5.02 -10.13
C ASP A 9 50.12 5.46 -9.54
N ASP A 10 49.28 6.06 -10.40
CA ASP A 10 48.00 6.62 -10.00
C ASP A 10 47.11 5.46 -9.57
N PRO A 11 46.48 5.55 -8.39
CA PRO A 11 45.62 4.49 -7.90
C PRO A 11 44.49 4.26 -8.92
N LEU A 12 44.26 3.00 -9.29
CA LEU A 12 43.16 2.59 -10.17
C LEU A 12 42.05 1.95 -9.35
N CYS A 13 40.82 2.10 -9.81
CA CYS A 13 39.67 1.41 -9.27
C CYS A 13 39.77 -0.10 -9.54
N ARG A 14 39.61 -0.91 -8.50
CA ARG A 14 39.64 -2.38 -8.61
C ARG A 14 38.54 -2.99 -9.50
N PHE A 15 37.43 -2.29 -9.72
CA PHE A 15 36.28 -2.83 -10.46
C PHE A 15 36.27 -2.45 -11.94
N CYS A 16 36.57 -1.20 -12.29
CA CYS A 16 36.58 -0.74 -13.68
C CYS A 16 37.98 -0.54 -14.25
N PHE A 17 39.02 -0.58 -13.41
CA PHE A 17 40.42 -0.32 -13.76
C PHE A 17 40.70 1.12 -14.22
N GLU A 18 39.77 2.06 -13.98
CA GLU A 18 39.93 3.48 -14.29
C GLU A 18 40.45 4.29 -13.09
N GLY A 19 41.06 5.44 -13.38
CA GLY A 19 41.68 6.32 -12.39
C GLY A 19 40.72 7.32 -11.72
N PRO A 20 41.26 8.33 -11.00
CA PRO A 20 40.46 9.38 -10.35
C PRO A 20 39.69 10.31 -11.30
N SER A 21 40.01 10.29 -12.60
CA SER A 21 39.31 11.05 -13.64
C SER A 21 37.82 10.71 -13.75
N ASP A 22 37.49 9.43 -13.50
CA ASP A 22 36.14 8.88 -13.65
C ASP A 22 35.35 8.89 -12.32
N GLY A 23 35.94 9.48 -11.28
CA GLY A 23 35.32 9.68 -9.98
C GLY A 23 36.32 9.57 -8.83
N PRO A 24 35.96 10.06 -7.62
CA PRO A 24 36.81 9.94 -6.45
C PRO A 24 37.00 8.47 -6.04
N LEU A 25 38.25 8.08 -5.82
CA LEU A 25 38.61 6.78 -5.28
C LEU A 25 38.53 6.79 -3.75
N ILE A 26 37.94 5.73 -3.21
CA ILE A 26 37.81 5.50 -1.78
C ILE A 26 38.47 4.16 -1.41
N GLN A 27 38.78 4.00 -0.13
CA GLN A 27 39.24 2.74 0.47
C GLN A 27 38.21 2.28 1.49
N PRO A 28 37.18 1.52 1.08
CA PRO A 28 36.05 1.25 1.95
C PRO A 28 36.28 0.07 2.89
N CYS A 29 37.38 -0.68 2.75
CA CYS A 29 37.65 -1.90 3.51
C CYS A 29 39.14 -2.02 3.86
N SER A 30 39.51 -3.05 4.61
CA SER A 30 40.90 -3.31 5.01
C SER A 30 41.80 -3.93 3.93
N CYS A 31 41.40 -3.90 2.65
CA CYS A 31 42.26 -4.34 1.54
C CYS A 31 43.48 -3.41 1.41
N SER A 32 44.61 -3.96 0.97
CA SER A 32 45.86 -3.23 0.77
C SER A 32 46.36 -3.30 -0.67
N GLY A 33 47.29 -2.40 -1.02
CA GLY A 33 47.85 -2.27 -2.37
C GLY A 33 46.83 -1.77 -3.39
N SER A 34 47.04 -2.12 -4.67
CA SER A 34 46.16 -1.73 -5.79
C SER A 34 44.71 -2.20 -5.63
N SER A 35 44.47 -3.23 -4.80
CA SER A 35 43.13 -3.77 -4.56
C SER A 35 42.30 -2.99 -3.53
N ALA A 36 42.88 -1.96 -2.89
CA ALA A 36 42.22 -1.14 -1.88
C ALA A 36 41.33 -0.04 -2.47
N ASN A 37 41.69 0.46 -3.65
CA ASN A 37 41.07 1.65 -4.24
C ASN A 37 39.90 1.28 -5.14
N LEU A 38 38.79 2.00 -5.01
CA LEU A 38 37.58 1.80 -5.83
C LEU A 38 36.73 3.07 -5.88
N HIS A 39 36.01 3.27 -6.97
CA HIS A 39 34.99 4.32 -7.03
C HIS A 39 33.78 3.94 -6.19
N LEU A 40 33.22 4.91 -5.47
CA LEU A 40 31.96 4.70 -4.75
C LEU A 40 30.85 4.22 -5.70
N SER A 41 30.77 4.79 -6.91
CA SER A 41 29.80 4.40 -7.94
C SER A 41 29.95 2.94 -8.37
N CYS A 42 31.18 2.44 -8.53
CA CYS A 42 31.45 1.04 -8.86
C CYS A 42 31.09 0.10 -7.72
N LEU A 43 31.37 0.47 -6.46
CA LEU A 43 30.92 -0.29 -5.29
C LEU A 43 29.40 -0.38 -5.23
N ARG A 44 28.70 0.74 -5.42
CA ARG A 44 27.23 0.76 -5.48
C ARG A 44 26.70 -0.08 -6.64
N LYS A 45 27.35 -0.06 -7.80
CA LYS A 45 26.99 -0.92 -8.95
C LYS A 45 27.13 -2.40 -8.61
N TRP A 46 28.20 -2.79 -7.92
CA TRP A 46 28.38 -4.17 -7.47
C TRP A 46 27.38 -4.56 -6.37
N GLN A 47 27.17 -3.71 -5.36
CA GLN A 47 26.16 -3.92 -4.32
C GLN A 47 24.76 -4.07 -4.92
N ARG A 48 24.40 -3.26 -5.93
CA ARG A 48 23.16 -3.40 -6.71
C ARG A 48 23.04 -4.77 -7.36
N MET A 49 24.12 -5.28 -7.97
CA MET A 49 24.09 -6.56 -8.68
C MET A 49 23.81 -7.75 -7.76
N VAL A 50 24.29 -7.69 -6.52
CA VAL A 50 24.01 -8.73 -5.54
C VAL A 50 22.53 -8.76 -5.15
N VAL A 51 21.81 -7.63 -5.23
CA VAL A 51 20.35 -7.55 -4.97
C VAL A 51 19.53 -8.10 -6.14
N VAL A 52 20.00 -7.95 -7.38
CA VAL A 52 19.25 -8.39 -8.58
C VAL A 52 18.96 -9.89 -8.56
N ASP A 53 19.86 -10.68 -7.99
CA ASP A 53 19.72 -12.14 -7.88
C ASP A 53 18.81 -12.59 -6.71
N GLN A 54 18.24 -11.66 -5.92
CA GLN A 54 17.45 -12.00 -4.73
C GLN A 54 15.93 -11.88 -4.96
N HIS A 55 15.17 -12.68 -4.20
CA HIS A 55 13.72 -12.52 -4.09
C HIS A 55 13.37 -11.16 -3.48
N THR A 56 12.25 -10.55 -3.91
CA THR A 56 11.75 -9.26 -3.40
C THR A 56 10.89 -9.37 -2.16
N HIS A 57 10.34 -10.55 -1.89
CA HIS A 57 9.44 -10.77 -0.78
C HIS A 57 10.23 -10.83 0.56
N PRO A 58 9.82 -10.06 1.60
CA PRO A 58 10.47 -10.00 2.92
C PRO A 58 10.84 -11.35 3.53
N ALA A 59 9.91 -12.30 3.51
CA ALA A 59 10.12 -13.63 4.09
C ALA A 59 11.18 -14.51 3.39
N PHE A 60 11.67 -14.13 2.20
CA PHE A 60 12.55 -14.98 1.37
C PHE A 60 13.88 -14.33 0.98
N TYR A 61 14.16 -13.11 1.43
CA TYR A 61 15.52 -12.56 1.35
C TYR A 61 16.15 -12.52 2.74
N GLU A 62 17.37 -13.02 2.84
CA GLU A 62 18.22 -12.79 4.01
C GLU A 62 19.03 -11.52 3.74
N ASP A 63 19.36 -10.76 4.79
CA ASP A 63 20.27 -9.62 4.67
C ASP A 63 21.63 -10.13 4.19
N ASP A 64 21.84 -10.08 2.88
CA ASP A 64 22.99 -10.70 2.25
C ASP A 64 24.24 -9.93 2.64
N VAL A 65 25.00 -10.57 3.52
CA VAL A 65 26.25 -10.06 4.08
C VAL A 65 27.20 -9.53 3.01
N ARG A 66 27.12 -10.00 1.75
CA ARG A 66 27.93 -9.50 0.63
C ARG A 66 27.73 -8.00 0.40
N HIS A 67 26.57 -7.41 0.69
CA HIS A 67 26.36 -5.97 0.59
C HIS A 67 27.18 -5.17 1.62
N HIS A 68 27.42 -5.78 2.77
CA HIS A 68 28.00 -5.14 3.95
C HIS A 68 29.48 -5.44 4.11
N ILE A 69 29.97 -6.55 3.56
CA ILE A 69 31.36 -7.02 3.73
C ILE A 69 32.11 -7.13 2.41
N CYS A 70 33.41 -6.84 2.45
CA CYS A 70 34.28 -7.04 1.30
C CYS A 70 34.46 -8.53 1.00
N ASN A 71 34.20 -8.96 -0.23
CA ASN A 71 34.41 -10.37 -0.62
C ASN A 71 35.87 -10.84 -0.49
N THR A 72 36.84 -9.92 -0.44
CA THR A 72 38.28 -10.23 -0.37
C THR A 72 38.79 -10.26 1.06
N CYS A 73 38.77 -9.13 1.77
CA CYS A 73 39.31 -9.06 3.13
C CYS A 73 38.28 -9.40 4.22
N LYS A 74 37.00 -9.57 3.87
CA LYS A 74 35.88 -9.87 4.78
C LYS A 74 35.61 -8.81 5.85
N SER A 75 36.31 -7.68 5.84
CA SER A 75 36.00 -6.55 6.72
C SER A 75 34.70 -5.87 6.26
N PRO A 76 33.91 -5.30 7.19
CA PRO A 76 32.78 -4.47 6.84
C PRO A 76 33.25 -3.25 6.03
N TYR A 77 32.40 -2.78 5.12
CA TYR A 77 32.64 -1.52 4.44
C TYR A 77 32.47 -0.34 5.41
N ASN A 78 33.36 0.66 5.35
CA ASN A 78 33.28 1.87 6.18
C ASN A 78 32.30 2.92 5.64
N CYS A 79 31.85 2.77 4.40
CA CYS A 79 30.76 3.55 3.83
C CYS A 79 29.44 2.82 4.12
N PRO A 80 28.42 3.50 4.67
CA PRO A 80 27.12 2.88 4.91
C PRO A 80 26.59 2.29 3.59
N PRO A 81 26.05 1.07 3.56
CA PRO A 81 25.40 0.52 2.37
C PRO A 81 24.17 1.39 2.02
N PRO A 82 23.78 1.48 0.74
CA PRO A 82 22.51 2.10 0.42
C PRO A 82 21.38 1.22 0.98
N THR A 83 20.27 1.84 1.37
CA THR A 83 19.10 1.08 1.83
C THR A 83 18.51 0.26 0.68
N ARG A 84 17.74 -0.79 0.99
CA ARG A 84 17.09 -1.57 -0.07
C ARG A 84 16.12 -0.70 -0.88
N ALA A 85 15.42 0.22 -0.23
CA ALA A 85 14.56 1.19 -0.91
C ALA A 85 15.36 2.10 -1.86
N GLU A 86 16.52 2.60 -1.46
CA GLU A 86 17.41 3.39 -2.34
C GLU A 86 17.91 2.55 -3.53
N LEU A 87 18.27 1.29 -3.28
CA LEU A 87 18.68 0.36 -4.33
C LEU A 87 17.54 0.10 -5.32
N MET A 88 16.34 -0.20 -4.84
CA MET A 88 15.17 -0.42 -5.70
C MET A 88 14.77 0.86 -6.46
N THR A 89 14.82 2.01 -5.79
CA THR A 89 14.57 3.33 -6.41
C THR A 89 15.54 3.58 -7.57
N SER A 90 16.80 3.15 -7.45
CA SER A 90 17.78 3.29 -8.54
C SER A 90 17.46 2.44 -9.78
N PHE A 91 16.62 1.40 -9.65
CA PHE A 91 16.14 0.59 -10.77
C PHE A 91 14.81 1.09 -11.34
N THR A 92 13.94 1.65 -10.50
CA THR A 92 12.64 2.20 -10.95
C THR A 92 12.74 3.63 -11.48
N GLY A 93 13.73 4.41 -11.03
CA GLY A 93 13.75 5.86 -11.21
C GLY A 93 13.08 6.58 -10.02
N VAL A 94 13.53 7.81 -9.76
CA VAL A 94 13.09 8.62 -8.62
C VAL A 94 11.66 9.11 -8.83
N GLU A 95 11.30 9.37 -10.09
CA GLU A 95 10.00 9.84 -10.53
C GLU A 95 8.93 8.80 -10.21
N ILE A 96 9.16 7.54 -10.60
CA ILE A 96 8.24 6.43 -10.34
C ILE A 96 8.16 6.11 -8.84
N ALA A 97 9.29 6.17 -8.12
CA ALA A 97 9.28 5.97 -6.68
C ALA A 97 8.47 7.05 -5.95
N SER A 98 8.50 8.29 -6.45
CA SER A 98 7.70 9.42 -5.92
C SER A 98 6.20 9.26 -6.16
N LEU A 99 5.79 8.42 -7.11
CA LEU A 99 4.38 8.05 -7.33
C LEU A 99 3.86 7.03 -6.31
N LEU A 100 4.68 6.55 -5.36
CA LEU A 100 4.20 5.69 -4.27
C LEU A 100 3.62 6.53 -3.12
N CYS A 101 2.57 7.28 -3.44
CA CYS A 101 1.85 8.15 -2.51
C CYS A 101 0.32 7.96 -2.65
N VAL A 102 -0.44 8.50 -1.69
CA VAL A 102 -1.90 8.41 -1.68
C VAL A 102 -2.50 9.03 -2.94
N ASN A 103 -3.67 8.53 -3.38
CA ASN A 103 -4.34 8.94 -4.63
C ASN A 103 -3.56 8.59 -5.90
N ARG A 104 -2.76 7.52 -5.84
CA ARG A 104 -2.17 6.85 -7.01
C ARG A 104 -2.74 5.45 -7.13
N VAL A 105 -2.79 4.93 -8.35
CA VAL A 105 -3.28 3.58 -8.63
C VAL A 105 -2.11 2.72 -9.08
N ILE A 106 -1.98 1.55 -8.45
CA ILE A 106 -1.09 0.47 -8.85
C ILE A 106 -1.90 -0.49 -9.72
N GLY A 107 -1.50 -0.66 -10.98
CA GLY A 107 -2.13 -1.56 -11.93
C GLY A 107 -1.23 -2.73 -12.28
N SER A 108 -1.75 -3.96 -12.30
CA SER A 108 -0.97 -5.09 -12.81
C SER A 108 -0.77 -4.97 -14.32
N HIS A 109 0.43 -5.29 -14.80
CA HIS A 109 0.71 -5.33 -16.23
C HIS A 109 -0.10 -6.46 -16.90
N ALA A 110 -0.62 -6.25 -18.12
CA ALA A 110 -1.43 -7.22 -18.85
C ALA A 110 -0.72 -8.58 -19.04
N ILE A 111 0.50 -8.55 -19.58
CA ILE A 111 1.36 -9.74 -19.76
C ILE A 111 1.51 -10.52 -18.43
N PHE A 112 1.96 -9.84 -17.37
CA PHE A 112 2.11 -10.45 -16.05
C PHE A 112 0.80 -11.06 -15.54
N SER A 113 -0.31 -10.33 -15.66
CA SER A 113 -1.63 -10.78 -15.23
C SER A 113 -2.11 -12.01 -16.00
N ASP A 114 -1.87 -12.08 -17.31
CA ASP A 114 -2.28 -13.21 -18.14
C ASP A 114 -1.38 -14.43 -17.88
N SER A 115 -0.07 -14.23 -17.67
CA SER A 115 0.85 -15.29 -17.27
C SER A 115 0.43 -15.92 -15.93
N LEU A 116 0.17 -15.07 -14.92
CA LEU A 116 -0.28 -15.52 -13.61
C LEU A 116 -1.65 -16.23 -13.69
N GLY A 117 -2.56 -15.75 -14.54
CA GLY A 117 -3.84 -16.42 -14.80
C GLY A 117 -3.66 -17.85 -15.32
N ARG A 118 -2.80 -18.04 -16.32
CA ARG A 118 -2.49 -19.37 -16.88
C ARG A 118 -1.87 -20.31 -15.84
N GLU A 119 -1.00 -19.80 -14.97
CA GLU A 119 -0.41 -20.62 -13.90
C GLU A 119 -1.46 -21.09 -12.88
N VAL A 120 -2.37 -20.20 -12.48
CA VAL A 120 -3.45 -20.53 -11.55
C VAL A 120 -4.42 -21.55 -12.18
N GLU A 121 -4.71 -21.44 -13.47
CA GLU A 121 -5.55 -22.38 -14.22
C GLU A 121 -4.87 -23.75 -14.44
N GLY A 122 -3.55 -23.76 -14.64
CA GLY A 122 -2.74 -24.97 -14.86
C GLY A 122 -2.41 -25.76 -13.59
N ALA A 123 -2.61 -25.19 -12.40
CA ALA A 123 -2.40 -25.90 -11.14
C ALA A 123 -3.43 -27.03 -10.96
N GLY A 124 -3.05 -28.15 -10.34
CA GLY A 124 -3.97 -29.27 -10.06
C GLY A 124 -4.98 -29.00 -8.92
N SER A 125 -6.12 -29.72 -8.91
CA SER A 125 -7.33 -29.43 -8.10
C SER A 125 -7.15 -29.17 -6.59
N SER A 126 -6.12 -29.73 -5.95
CA SER A 126 -5.85 -29.54 -4.52
C SER A 126 -4.95 -28.32 -4.24
N ARG A 127 -4.05 -27.95 -5.15
CA ARG A 127 -3.20 -26.75 -5.06
C ARG A 127 -3.95 -25.50 -5.54
N VAL A 128 -4.85 -25.67 -6.51
CA VAL A 128 -5.73 -24.62 -7.07
C VAL A 128 -6.47 -23.86 -5.98
N ARG A 129 -7.08 -24.53 -4.99
CA ARG A 129 -7.88 -23.82 -3.97
C ARG A 129 -7.04 -22.92 -3.05
N LEU A 130 -5.80 -23.30 -2.78
CA LEU A 130 -4.90 -22.49 -1.93
C LEU A 130 -4.30 -21.32 -2.73
N LEU A 131 -3.90 -21.59 -3.97
CA LEU A 131 -3.33 -20.59 -4.88
C LEU A 131 -4.41 -19.59 -5.33
N GLN A 132 -5.62 -20.04 -5.66
CA GLN A 132 -6.75 -19.16 -6.01
C GLN A 132 -7.06 -18.15 -4.90
N ARG A 133 -6.96 -18.53 -3.63
CA ARG A 133 -7.23 -17.61 -2.51
C ARG A 133 -6.25 -16.46 -2.40
N SER A 134 -4.99 -16.65 -2.82
CA SER A 134 -3.95 -15.62 -2.67
C SER A 134 -3.66 -14.89 -3.97
N TYR A 135 -3.65 -15.59 -5.11
CA TYR A 135 -3.21 -15.03 -6.40
C TYR A 135 -4.32 -14.31 -7.17
N VAL A 136 -5.59 -14.63 -6.92
CA VAL A 136 -6.72 -14.00 -7.62
C VAL A 136 -6.82 -12.51 -7.36
N HIS A 137 -6.31 -12.04 -6.20
CA HIS A 137 -6.26 -10.61 -5.90
C HIS A 137 -5.38 -9.84 -6.90
N TRP A 138 -4.28 -10.44 -7.35
CA TRP A 138 -3.27 -9.78 -8.18
C TRP A 138 -3.57 -9.81 -9.68
N ILE A 139 -4.38 -10.77 -10.14
CA ILE A 139 -4.80 -10.88 -11.54
C ILE A 139 -5.78 -9.75 -11.86
N ARG A 140 -5.45 -8.96 -12.89
CA ARG A 140 -6.18 -7.76 -13.34
C ARG A 140 -6.51 -6.84 -12.16
N GLY A 141 -5.53 -6.64 -11.29
CA GLY A 141 -5.65 -5.85 -10.07
C GLY A 141 -5.42 -4.37 -10.37
N ALA A 142 -6.34 -3.53 -9.91
CA ALA A 142 -6.18 -2.08 -9.85
C ALA A 142 -6.32 -1.65 -8.40
N TYR A 143 -5.25 -1.15 -7.79
CA TYR A 143 -5.17 -0.87 -6.37
C TYR A 143 -4.98 0.62 -6.12
N LEU A 144 -5.94 1.26 -5.47
CA LEU A 144 -5.83 2.66 -5.04
C LEU A 144 -5.01 2.73 -3.75
N ILE A 145 -3.90 3.47 -3.76
CA ILE A 145 -3.11 3.75 -2.55
C ILE A 145 -3.94 4.67 -1.65
N THR A 146 -4.28 4.17 -0.47
CA THR A 146 -5.12 4.89 0.51
C THR A 146 -4.33 5.35 1.72
N ASN A 147 -3.19 4.69 2.00
CA ASN A 147 -2.29 5.10 3.06
C ASN A 147 -0.84 4.68 2.75
N VAL A 148 0.10 5.46 3.26
CA VAL A 148 1.53 5.15 3.27
C VAL A 148 1.97 5.40 4.70
N ASP A 149 2.19 4.31 5.44
CA ASP A 149 2.65 4.39 6.82
C ASP A 149 4.18 4.46 6.83
N GLU A 150 4.73 5.52 7.40
CA GLU A 150 6.17 5.67 7.58
C GLU A 150 6.72 4.55 8.47
N ASP A 151 7.91 4.02 8.14
CA ASP A 151 8.61 3.09 9.03
C ASP A 151 9.08 3.82 10.30
N LYS A 152 8.32 3.66 11.37
CA LYS A 152 8.62 4.28 12.67
C LYS A 152 9.75 3.58 13.43
N GLY A 153 10.31 2.50 12.90
CA GLY A 153 11.32 1.71 13.61
C GLY A 153 10.74 0.70 14.61
N TYR A 154 9.40 0.57 14.64
CA TYR A 154 8.69 -0.33 15.53
C TYR A 154 7.31 -0.73 14.96
N LEU A 155 6.86 -1.92 15.33
CA LEU A 155 5.54 -2.47 15.02
C LEU A 155 4.70 -2.54 16.29
N GLU A 156 3.54 -1.89 16.32
CA GLU A 156 2.56 -2.09 17.39
C GLU A 156 1.59 -3.22 17.02
N VAL A 157 1.53 -4.24 17.86
CA VAL A 157 0.62 -5.38 17.73
C VAL A 157 -0.41 -5.30 18.84
N GLU A 158 -1.68 -5.15 18.48
CA GLU A 158 -2.78 -5.23 19.42
C GLU A 158 -3.11 -6.71 19.69
N LEU A 159 -3.08 -7.11 20.96
CA LEU A 159 -3.40 -8.48 21.35
C LEU A 159 -4.85 -8.61 21.77
N THR A 160 -5.47 -9.70 21.31
CA THR A 160 -6.78 -10.13 21.79
C THR A 160 -6.62 -11.21 22.85
N GLY A 161 -7.63 -11.41 23.70
CA GLY A 161 -7.59 -12.29 24.88
C GLY A 161 -7.10 -13.74 24.66
N ARG A 162 -7.00 -14.24 23.42
CA ARG A 162 -6.48 -15.58 23.09
C ARG A 162 -4.97 -15.63 22.82
N ASP A 163 -4.34 -14.50 22.52
CA ASP A 163 -2.95 -14.41 22.06
C ASP A 163 -1.94 -14.28 23.22
N PHE A 164 -2.42 -14.10 24.45
CA PHE A 164 -1.61 -13.88 25.66
C PHE A 164 -0.76 -15.09 26.11
N ARG A 165 -1.09 -16.32 25.68
CA ARG A 165 -0.24 -17.48 26.00
C ARG A 165 1.10 -17.45 25.26
N LEU A 166 1.18 -16.72 24.16
CA LEU A 166 2.42 -16.51 23.40
C LEU A 166 3.33 -15.50 24.13
N LEU A 167 2.76 -14.50 24.81
CA LEU A 167 3.50 -13.46 25.55
C LEU A 167 4.48 -14.01 26.58
N CYS A 168 4.03 -14.93 27.44
CA CYS A 168 4.88 -15.48 28.51
C CYS A 168 6.03 -16.36 27.98
N ASN A 169 6.01 -16.71 26.68
CA ASN A 169 7.06 -17.52 26.04
C ASN A 169 7.88 -16.72 25.01
N LEU A 170 7.55 -15.45 24.78
CA LEU A 170 8.26 -14.59 23.84
C LEU A 170 9.54 -14.08 24.52
N LYS A 171 10.69 -14.42 23.93
CA LYS A 171 11.99 -13.89 24.36
C LYS A 171 12.01 -12.36 24.15
N GLU A 172 12.68 -11.63 25.05
CA GLU A 172 12.88 -10.17 24.93
C GLU A 172 13.51 -9.77 23.59
N GLU A 173 14.31 -10.67 23.00
CA GLU A 173 14.82 -10.54 21.63
C GLU A 173 14.27 -11.63 20.71
N ILE A 174 13.66 -11.20 19.61
CA ILE A 174 13.13 -12.07 18.55
C ILE A 174 13.99 -11.90 17.32
N LYS A 175 14.47 -13.02 16.77
CA LYS A 175 15.11 -13.03 15.44
C LYS A 175 14.11 -13.53 14.41
N ALA A 176 13.69 -12.67 13.50
CA ALA A 176 12.78 -13.00 12.41
C ALA A 176 13.23 -12.29 11.13
N GLU A 177 13.13 -12.96 9.98
CA GLU A 177 13.48 -12.37 8.66
C GLU A 177 14.88 -11.73 8.62
N GLY A 178 15.88 -12.38 9.24
CA GLY A 178 17.25 -11.88 9.32
C GLY A 178 17.46 -10.68 10.26
N ARG A 179 16.39 -10.19 10.91
CA ARG A 179 16.40 -9.03 11.80
C ARG A 179 16.27 -9.44 13.25
N THR A 180 16.86 -8.65 14.15
CA THR A 180 16.68 -8.80 15.59
C THR A 180 15.75 -7.69 16.07
N TYR A 181 14.67 -8.09 16.72
CA TYR A 181 13.64 -7.24 17.28
C TYR A 181 13.71 -7.30 18.80
N LYS A 182 13.51 -6.18 19.46
CA LYS A 182 13.27 -6.10 20.90
C LYS A 182 11.80 -5.97 21.17
N LEU A 183 11.28 -6.86 22.01
CA LEU A 183 9.89 -6.82 22.43
C LEU A 183 9.74 -5.87 23.61
N GLU A 184 8.92 -4.83 23.45
CA GLU A 184 8.52 -3.95 24.54
C GLU A 184 7.03 -4.16 24.84
N ILE A 185 6.76 -4.66 26.04
CA ILE A 185 5.39 -4.83 26.52
C ILE A 185 4.83 -3.46 26.89
N GLY A 186 3.67 -3.08 26.33
CA GLY A 186 3.01 -1.82 26.63
C GLY A 186 2.71 -1.66 28.13
N GLU A 187 2.69 -0.43 28.64
CA GLU A 187 2.56 -0.14 30.08
C GLU A 187 1.34 -0.81 30.73
N ASN A 188 0.24 -0.91 29.98
CA ASN A 188 -1.02 -1.52 30.41
C ASN A 188 -0.91 -3.03 30.70
N LEU A 189 0.15 -3.69 30.20
CA LEU A 189 0.41 -5.13 30.38
C LEU A 189 1.61 -5.42 31.29
N LYS A 190 2.51 -4.46 31.52
CA LYS A 190 3.70 -4.65 32.37
C LYS A 190 3.33 -5.13 33.78
N GLY A 191 2.31 -4.54 34.39
CA GLY A 191 1.84 -4.95 35.73
C GLY A 191 1.21 -6.34 35.77
N VAL A 192 0.65 -6.80 34.66
CA VAL A 192 0.04 -8.13 34.53
C VAL A 192 1.11 -9.21 34.39
N VAL A 193 2.16 -8.93 33.59
CA VAL A 193 3.30 -9.84 33.40
C VAL A 193 4.10 -10.00 34.70
N ALA A 194 4.42 -8.89 35.38
CA ALA A 194 5.15 -8.92 36.65
C ALA A 194 4.41 -9.71 37.76
N ALA A 195 3.08 -9.67 37.77
CA ALA A 195 2.27 -10.45 38.72
C ALA A 195 2.31 -11.96 38.43
N PHE A 196 2.49 -12.36 37.17
CA PHE A 196 2.57 -13.75 36.76
C PHE A 196 3.96 -14.36 37.00
N GLU A 197 5.03 -13.61 36.71
CA GLU A 197 6.41 -14.02 37.00
C GLU A 197 6.60 -14.28 38.49
N LYS A 198 6.09 -13.36 39.33
CA LYS A 198 6.15 -13.51 40.79
C LYS A 198 5.43 -14.75 41.31
N GLN A 199 4.32 -15.16 40.67
CA GLN A 199 3.60 -16.38 41.05
C GLN A 199 4.30 -17.66 40.59
N GLN A 200 5.02 -17.65 39.46
CA GLN A 200 5.84 -18.79 39.06
C GLN A 200 7.02 -19.00 40.01
N GLU A 201 7.66 -17.91 40.45
CA GLU A 201 8.73 -17.98 41.45
C GLU A 201 8.22 -18.53 42.79
N GLU A 202 7.02 -18.11 43.24
CA GLU A 202 6.39 -18.61 44.47
C GLU A 202 6.01 -20.12 44.37
N GLU A 203 5.60 -20.63 43.20
CA GLU A 203 5.31 -22.05 42.98
C GLU A 203 6.57 -22.93 42.85
N GLU A 204 7.64 -22.42 42.20
CA GLU A 204 8.92 -23.13 42.14
C GLU A 204 9.60 -23.23 43.52
N GLU A 205 9.38 -22.25 44.41
CA GLU A 205 9.81 -22.33 45.81
C GLU A 205 8.99 -23.33 46.64
N GLU A 206 7.67 -23.45 46.43
CA GLU A 206 6.83 -24.45 47.11
C GLU A 206 7.11 -25.90 46.66
N GLU A 207 7.42 -26.15 45.37
CA GLU A 207 7.83 -27.48 44.89
C GLU A 207 9.22 -27.90 45.41
N GLY A 208 10.03 -26.96 45.90
CA GLY A 208 11.37 -27.20 46.46
C GLY A 208 11.42 -27.74 47.88
N GLU A 209 10.34 -27.60 48.68
CA GLU A 209 10.35 -27.96 50.11
C GLU A 209 9.75 -29.34 50.45
N ASP A 210 9.07 -30.02 49.52
CA ASP A 210 8.45 -31.34 49.77
C ASP A 210 9.41 -32.53 49.49
N ASN A 211 10.45 -32.67 50.32
CA ASN A 211 11.22 -33.91 50.47
C ASN A 211 11.04 -34.51 51.88
N ALA A 212 9.83 -34.98 52.19
CA ALA A 212 9.56 -35.84 53.34
C ALA A 212 8.97 -37.20 52.89
N PRO A 213 9.38 -38.34 53.50
CA PRO A 213 9.01 -39.66 53.02
C PRO A 213 7.53 -40.01 53.31
N PRO A 214 6.89 -40.86 52.48
CA PRO A 214 5.44 -41.06 52.53
C PRO A 214 5.02 -41.98 53.69
N THR A 215 4.06 -41.53 54.49
CA THR A 215 3.26 -42.39 55.37
C THR A 215 1.99 -42.89 54.67
N PRO A 216 1.49 -44.11 54.99
CA PRO A 216 0.39 -44.74 54.26
C PRO A 216 -0.99 -44.14 54.60
N PRO A 217 -2.03 -44.34 53.76
CA PRO A 217 -3.23 -43.52 53.76
C PRO A 217 -4.29 -44.01 54.74
N PRO A 218 -5.17 -43.12 55.21
CA PRO A 218 -6.54 -43.49 55.51
C PRO A 218 -7.56 -42.73 54.65
N THR A 219 -8.43 -43.53 54.03
CA THR A 219 -9.87 -43.35 53.74
C THR A 219 -10.50 -41.95 53.59
N THR A 220 -10.97 -41.70 52.35
CA THR A 220 -12.23 -41.07 51.92
C THR A 220 -12.74 -39.83 52.66
N SER A 221 -12.50 -38.67 52.06
CA SER A 221 -13.41 -37.51 52.00
C SER A 221 -13.30 -36.85 50.63
N PRO A 222 -14.36 -36.17 50.14
CA PRO A 222 -14.31 -35.50 48.83
C PRO A 222 -13.21 -34.44 48.84
N ALA A 223 -12.38 -34.46 47.80
CA ALA A 223 -11.27 -33.52 47.65
C ALA A 223 -11.79 -32.07 47.64
N PRO A 224 -11.11 -31.13 48.32
CA PRO A 224 -11.39 -29.71 48.16
C PRO A 224 -11.22 -29.32 46.67
N PRO A 225 -11.91 -28.27 46.20
CA PRO A 225 -11.73 -27.81 44.82
C PRO A 225 -10.25 -27.55 44.58
N THR A 226 -9.72 -28.15 43.52
CA THR A 226 -8.33 -27.97 43.10
C THR A 226 -8.07 -26.46 42.97
N PRO A 227 -6.98 -25.93 43.56
CA PRO A 227 -6.65 -24.52 43.38
C PRO A 227 -6.57 -24.23 41.87
N PRO A 228 -7.09 -23.07 41.42
CA PRO A 228 -7.03 -22.71 40.02
C PRO A 228 -5.57 -22.66 39.60
N THR A 229 -5.24 -23.37 38.52
CA THR A 229 -3.88 -23.31 37.94
C THR A 229 -3.47 -21.86 37.68
N PRO A 230 -2.17 -21.53 37.67
CA PRO A 230 -1.67 -20.18 37.32
C PRO A 230 -2.31 -19.62 36.05
N GLN A 231 -2.54 -20.51 35.08
CA GLN A 231 -3.19 -20.21 33.81
C GLN A 231 -4.66 -19.77 33.98
N GLN A 232 -5.41 -20.40 34.88
CA GLN A 232 -6.81 -20.05 35.20
C GLN A 232 -6.90 -18.76 36.04
N THR A 233 -5.96 -18.56 36.97
CA THR A 233 -5.87 -17.34 37.79
C THR A 233 -5.49 -16.13 36.93
N PHE A 234 -4.51 -16.28 36.03
CA PHE A 234 -4.09 -15.26 35.07
C PHE A 234 -5.21 -14.89 34.08
N GLN A 235 -5.92 -15.89 33.53
CA GLN A 235 -7.13 -15.66 32.72
C GLN A 235 -8.23 -14.94 33.51
N SER A 236 -8.37 -15.21 34.81
CA SER A 236 -9.33 -14.50 35.67
C SER A 236 -8.97 -13.04 35.86
N ILE A 237 -7.68 -12.72 36.07
CA ILE A 237 -7.18 -11.35 36.20
C ILE A 237 -7.39 -10.56 34.90
N LEU A 238 -7.08 -11.17 33.75
CA LEU A 238 -7.33 -10.58 32.43
C LEU A 238 -8.83 -10.44 32.13
N SER A 239 -9.69 -11.36 32.57
CA SER A 239 -11.15 -11.23 32.36
C SER A 239 -11.81 -10.14 33.21
N LYS A 240 -11.16 -9.75 34.32
CA LYS A 240 -11.64 -8.70 35.23
C LYS A 240 -11.21 -7.30 34.83
N ASN A 241 -10.15 -7.19 34.03
CA ASN A 241 -9.69 -5.93 33.44
C ASN A 241 -10.06 -5.94 31.96
N GLU A 242 -10.94 -5.04 31.51
CA GLU A 242 -11.32 -4.88 30.09
C GLU A 242 -10.16 -4.32 29.22
N ASN A 243 -8.93 -4.76 29.44
CA ASN A 243 -7.75 -4.17 28.82
C ASN A 243 -7.39 -4.97 27.56
N ASN A 244 -7.75 -4.43 26.39
CA ASN A 244 -6.96 -4.68 25.17
C ASN A 244 -5.53 -4.20 25.46
N GLY A 245 -4.56 -5.09 25.32
CA GLY A 245 -3.16 -4.77 25.54
C GLY A 245 -2.42 -4.75 24.21
N SER A 246 -1.49 -3.82 24.04
CA SER A 246 -0.61 -3.78 22.89
C SER A 246 0.81 -4.21 23.27
N ILE A 247 1.46 -4.93 22.36
CA ILE A 247 2.91 -5.14 22.37
C ILE A 247 3.49 -4.20 21.34
N THR A 248 4.57 -3.50 21.70
CA THR A 248 5.39 -2.78 20.73
C THR A 248 6.63 -3.62 20.44
N ILE A 249 6.86 -3.97 19.18
CA ILE A 249 8.05 -4.69 18.74
C ILE A 249 8.96 -3.65 18.08
N ARG A 250 10.06 -3.29 18.74
CA ARG A 250 11.03 -2.33 18.19
C ARG A 250 12.17 -3.05 17.48
N TYR A 251 12.85 -2.38 16.55
CA TYR A 251 14.16 -2.86 16.11
C TYR A 251 15.15 -2.85 17.27
N ALA A 252 16.03 -3.87 17.34
CA ALA A 252 17.02 -3.95 18.41
C ALA A 252 18.09 -2.83 18.35
N ASP A 253 18.31 -2.25 17.16
CA ASP A 253 19.14 -1.06 16.91
C ASP A 253 18.27 0.06 16.30
N PRO A 254 17.73 0.98 17.12
CA PRO A 254 16.94 2.12 16.65
C PRO A 254 17.78 3.25 16.02
N THR A 255 19.12 3.14 16.03
CA THR A 255 20.06 4.08 15.40
C THR A 255 20.61 3.60 14.07
N GLY A 256 20.28 2.37 13.67
CA GLY A 256 20.53 1.88 12.31
C GLY A 256 19.77 2.71 11.27
N PRO A 257 20.25 2.76 10.01
CA PRO A 257 19.54 3.49 8.96
C PRO A 257 18.11 2.98 8.83
N SER A 258 17.12 3.88 8.81
CA SER A 258 15.75 3.54 8.42
C SER A 258 15.81 2.85 7.06
N TYR A 259 15.46 1.55 7.01
CA TYR A 259 15.71 0.71 5.84
C TYR A 259 14.73 0.96 4.69
N GLY A 260 13.90 2.00 4.77
CA GLY A 260 12.92 2.37 3.76
C GLY A 260 11.71 1.41 3.71
N ASP A 261 11.32 0.88 4.87
CA ASP A 261 10.20 -0.06 5.03
C ASP A 261 8.86 0.65 5.28
N ASP A 262 8.62 1.81 4.66
CA ASP A 262 7.27 2.39 4.69
C ASP A 262 6.29 1.36 4.11
N HIS A 263 5.12 1.26 4.72
CA HIS A 263 4.10 0.31 4.32
C HIS A 263 3.06 0.99 3.45
N ILE A 264 2.99 0.52 2.21
CA ILE A 264 2.03 1.00 1.23
C ILE A 264 0.78 0.16 1.36
N LYS A 265 -0.35 0.80 1.69
CA LYS A 265 -1.65 0.17 1.85
C LYS A 265 -2.58 0.63 0.74
N ALA A 266 -3.09 -0.33 -0.02
CA ALA A 266 -3.95 -0.05 -1.16
C ALA A 266 -5.16 -0.96 -1.21
N VAL A 267 -6.27 -0.47 -1.76
CA VAL A 267 -7.52 -1.22 -1.89
C VAL A 267 -7.85 -1.50 -3.36
N ASN A 268 -8.29 -2.71 -3.65
CA ASN A 268 -8.59 -3.16 -5.01
C ASN A 268 -9.93 -2.61 -5.52
N LEU A 269 -9.86 -1.74 -6.54
CA LEU A 269 -11.01 -1.13 -7.19
C LEU A 269 -11.72 -2.07 -8.19
N SER A 270 -11.07 -3.16 -8.61
CA SER A 270 -11.56 -4.03 -9.70
C SER A 270 -12.42 -5.20 -9.22
N ARG A 271 -12.71 -5.31 -7.91
CA ARG A 271 -13.35 -6.50 -7.32
C ARG A 271 -14.60 -6.17 -6.48
N PRO A 272 -15.68 -5.67 -7.10
CA PRO A 272 -16.96 -5.53 -6.41
C PRO A 272 -17.49 -6.92 -6.00
N LEU A 273 -18.07 -6.99 -4.81
CA LEU A 273 -18.66 -8.19 -4.23
C LEU A 273 -20.16 -8.21 -4.56
N ALA A 274 -20.57 -9.18 -5.38
CA ALA A 274 -21.98 -9.41 -5.68
C ALA A 274 -22.75 -9.90 -4.45
N GLU A 275 -22.11 -10.74 -3.62
CA GLU A 275 -22.68 -11.27 -2.39
C GLU A 275 -21.70 -11.14 -1.22
N LEU A 276 -22.23 -10.83 -0.05
CA LEU A 276 -21.47 -10.73 1.18
C LEU A 276 -21.52 -12.06 1.95
N SER A 277 -20.39 -12.43 2.57
CA SER A 277 -20.38 -13.55 3.49
C SER A 277 -21.31 -13.28 4.70
N PRO A 278 -21.86 -14.32 5.35
CA PRO A 278 -22.71 -14.14 6.53
C PRO A 278 -22.05 -13.33 7.66
N SER A 279 -20.72 -13.41 7.78
CA SER A 279 -19.94 -12.63 8.75
C SER A 279 -19.95 -11.14 8.40
N MET A 280 -19.65 -10.80 7.15
CA MET A 280 -19.62 -9.43 6.65
C MET A 280 -21.00 -8.78 6.74
N SER A 281 -22.05 -9.49 6.30
CA SER A 281 -23.44 -9.04 6.39
C SER A 281 -23.86 -8.72 7.83
N ARG A 282 -23.43 -9.54 8.80
CA ARG A 282 -23.69 -9.28 10.21
C ARG A 282 -22.96 -8.03 10.71
N LYS A 283 -21.69 -7.85 10.34
CA LYS A 283 -20.87 -6.67 10.71
C LYS A 283 -21.49 -5.39 10.16
N ILE A 284 -21.89 -5.37 8.88
CA ILE A 284 -22.62 -4.24 8.28
C ILE A 284 -23.90 -3.96 9.05
N SER A 285 -24.75 -4.98 9.27
CA SER A 285 -26.02 -4.82 9.97
C SER A 285 -25.85 -4.24 11.38
N GLN A 286 -24.79 -4.64 12.09
CA GLN A 286 -24.45 -4.10 13.40
C GLN A 286 -24.04 -2.62 13.33
N ILE A 287 -23.26 -2.23 12.32
CA ILE A 287 -22.86 -0.83 12.11
C ILE A 287 -24.10 0.01 11.79
N TYR A 288 -24.95 -0.42 10.86
CA TYR A 288 -26.22 0.26 10.57
C TYR A 288 -27.09 0.41 11.82
N GLY A 289 -27.21 -0.65 12.62
CA GLY A 289 -27.93 -0.61 13.90
C GLY A 289 -27.33 0.39 14.90
N LYS A 290 -25.99 0.46 15.01
CA LYS A 290 -25.30 1.44 15.84
C LYS A 290 -25.57 2.88 15.38
N VAL A 291 -25.40 3.15 14.09
CA VAL A 291 -25.60 4.48 13.50
C VAL A 291 -27.06 4.92 13.65
N LYS A 292 -28.02 4.03 13.37
CA LYS A 292 -29.46 4.31 13.51
C LYS A 292 -29.86 4.68 14.95
N ARG A 293 -29.22 4.06 15.96
CA ARG A 293 -29.45 4.41 17.38
C ARG A 293 -28.82 5.75 17.76
N LYS A 294 -27.58 6.00 17.33
CA LYS A 294 -26.87 7.26 17.66
C LYS A 294 -27.45 8.47 16.94
N LYS A 295 -27.91 8.29 15.70
CA LYS A 295 -28.36 9.36 14.80
C LYS A 295 -29.62 8.90 14.03
N PRO A 296 -30.81 8.95 14.66
CA PRO A 296 -32.06 8.48 14.05
C PRO A 296 -32.53 9.31 12.86
N MET A 297 -31.97 10.51 12.67
CA MET A 297 -32.24 11.44 11.57
C MET A 297 -31.61 11.05 10.22
N ILE A 298 -30.86 9.95 10.16
CA ILE A 298 -30.20 9.47 8.93
C ILE A 298 -31.17 8.60 8.13
N GLN A 299 -31.35 8.95 6.86
CA GLN A 299 -32.17 8.17 5.92
C GLN A 299 -31.26 7.23 5.13
N PHE A 300 -31.22 5.97 5.54
CA PHE A 300 -30.37 4.96 4.91
C PHE A 300 -30.86 4.50 3.54
N ASP A 301 -32.16 4.63 3.26
CA ASP A 301 -32.77 4.18 2.00
C ASP A 301 -32.25 4.97 0.78
N ASP A 302 -31.67 6.14 1.05
CA ASP A 302 -31.07 7.08 0.10
C ASP A 302 -29.55 6.91 -0.08
N ILE A 303 -28.94 5.96 0.62
CA ILE A 303 -27.49 5.71 0.59
C ILE A 303 -27.25 4.30 0.07
N GLY A 304 -26.52 4.22 -1.04
CA GLY A 304 -26.11 2.99 -1.70
C GLY A 304 -24.75 2.57 -1.15
N VAL A 305 -24.59 1.30 -0.84
CA VAL A 305 -23.32 0.74 -0.38
C VAL A 305 -22.91 -0.39 -1.30
N VAL A 306 -21.77 -0.23 -1.95
CA VAL A 306 -21.16 -1.26 -2.80
C VAL A 306 -19.94 -1.79 -2.07
N ASN A 307 -19.86 -3.10 -1.89
CA ASN A 307 -18.78 -3.73 -1.17
C ASN A 307 -17.73 -4.26 -2.15
N TYR A 308 -16.46 -4.19 -1.78
CA TYR A 308 -15.32 -4.60 -2.58
C TYR A 308 -14.43 -5.52 -1.77
N SER A 309 -13.83 -6.51 -2.44
CA SER A 309 -12.69 -7.23 -1.90
C SER A 309 -11.45 -6.37 -2.11
N GLY A 310 -11.02 -5.67 -1.06
CA GLY A 310 -9.96 -4.67 -1.15
C GLY A 310 -8.56 -5.28 -1.17
N GLY A 311 -8.37 -6.49 -0.64
CA GLY A 311 -7.11 -7.21 -0.75
C GLY A 311 -7.04 -8.45 0.16
N PRO A 312 -5.89 -9.14 0.16
CA PRO A 312 -5.72 -10.39 0.89
C PRO A 312 -5.45 -10.21 2.40
N CYS A 313 -5.05 -9.01 2.85
CA CYS A 313 -4.80 -8.74 4.26
C CYS A 313 -6.10 -8.31 4.95
N ASP A 314 -6.37 -8.82 6.15
CA ASP A 314 -7.55 -8.46 6.95
C ASP A 314 -8.88 -8.54 6.14
N ASP A 315 -9.04 -9.57 5.31
CA ASP A 315 -10.13 -9.74 4.33
C ASP A 315 -11.56 -9.76 4.93
N ASP A 316 -11.67 -9.89 6.25
CA ASP A 316 -12.93 -9.84 7.00
C ASP A 316 -13.18 -8.49 7.71
N LYS A 317 -12.29 -7.50 7.59
CA LYS A 317 -12.42 -6.17 8.21
C LYS A 317 -12.65 -5.09 7.16
N ILE A 318 -13.49 -4.11 7.51
CA ILE A 318 -13.59 -2.87 6.72
C ILE A 318 -12.36 -2.03 7.02
N VAL A 319 -11.49 -1.85 6.03
CA VAL A 319 -10.25 -1.07 6.19
C VAL A 319 -10.37 0.34 5.61
N ARG A 320 -11.25 0.52 4.63
CA ARG A 320 -11.49 1.83 4.00
C ARG A 320 -12.88 1.92 3.39
N CYS A 321 -13.45 3.11 3.42
CA CYS A 321 -14.63 3.47 2.65
C CYS A 321 -14.31 4.70 1.79
N LEU A 322 -14.74 4.70 0.53
CA LEU A 322 -14.70 5.88 -0.33
C LEU A 322 -16.11 6.45 -0.47
N VAL A 323 -16.27 7.73 -0.19
CA VAL A 323 -17.51 8.46 -0.37
C VAL A 323 -17.30 9.45 -1.52
N LEU A 324 -18.07 9.32 -2.60
CA LEU A 324 -17.95 10.20 -3.76
C LEU A 324 -18.30 11.66 -3.42
N GLY A 325 -17.67 12.60 -4.11
CA GLY A 325 -17.78 14.04 -3.87
C GLY A 325 -16.74 14.58 -2.90
N GLY A 326 -16.95 15.80 -2.41
CA GLY A 326 -15.96 16.53 -1.62
C GLY A 326 -15.04 17.37 -2.50
N ASN A 327 -13.80 17.58 -2.07
CA ASN A 327 -12.79 18.36 -2.80
C ASN A 327 -11.80 17.42 -3.52
N GLY A 328 -10.83 18.00 -4.24
CA GLY A 328 -9.72 17.24 -4.82
C GLY A 328 -10.17 16.19 -5.83
N SER A 329 -9.70 14.95 -5.66
CA SER A 329 -9.83 13.82 -6.59
C SER A 329 -11.26 13.34 -6.85
N GLY A 330 -12.28 13.90 -6.19
CA GLY A 330 -13.69 13.55 -6.42
C GLY A 330 -14.25 12.44 -5.54
N TRP A 331 -13.48 12.04 -4.52
CA TRP A 331 -13.95 11.23 -3.41
C TRP A 331 -13.26 11.64 -2.11
N THR A 332 -13.78 11.13 -1.00
CA THR A 332 -13.15 11.22 0.32
C THR A 332 -12.98 9.82 0.89
N SER A 333 -11.77 9.55 1.36
CA SER A 333 -11.39 8.25 1.93
C SER A 333 -11.52 8.32 3.45
N VAL A 334 -12.24 7.40 4.06
CA VAL A 334 -12.48 7.36 5.52
C VAL A 334 -12.27 5.94 6.06
N GLY A 335 -11.72 5.84 7.27
CA GLY A 335 -11.37 4.54 7.88
C GLY A 335 -12.56 3.69 8.37
N SER A 336 -13.75 4.28 8.51
CA SER A 336 -14.92 3.57 9.05
C SER A 336 -16.19 3.77 8.24
N LEU A 337 -17.03 2.73 8.20
CA LEU A 337 -18.34 2.79 7.56
C LEU A 337 -19.31 3.72 8.31
N GLU A 338 -19.17 3.87 9.64
CA GLU A 338 -19.98 4.81 10.42
C GLU A 338 -19.76 6.25 9.93
N VAL A 339 -18.50 6.68 9.81
CA VAL A 339 -18.14 8.00 9.28
C VAL A 339 -18.57 8.15 7.82
N ALA A 340 -18.39 7.10 7.01
CA ALA A 340 -18.82 7.13 5.61
C ALA A 340 -20.32 7.35 5.43
N LEU A 341 -21.15 6.66 6.22
CA LEU A 341 -22.61 6.80 6.21
C LEU A 341 -23.04 8.22 6.62
N LEU A 342 -22.39 8.78 7.65
CA LEU A 342 -22.65 10.15 8.10
C LEU A 342 -22.30 11.17 7.02
N LEU A 343 -21.12 11.03 6.39
CA LEU A 343 -20.65 11.91 5.34
C LEU A 343 -21.54 11.84 4.10
N ALA A 344 -21.94 10.64 3.67
CA ALA A 344 -22.86 10.46 2.55
C ALA A 344 -24.23 11.11 2.81
N HIS A 345 -24.77 10.95 4.02
CA HIS A 345 -26.02 11.61 4.45
C HIS A 345 -25.90 13.14 4.42
N LYS A 346 -24.80 13.70 4.96
CA LYS A 346 -24.53 15.14 4.94
C LYS A 346 -24.49 15.67 3.50
N ARG A 347 -23.71 15.02 2.63
CA ARG A 347 -23.59 15.38 1.21
C ARG A 347 -24.90 15.34 0.45
N ARG A 348 -25.78 14.40 0.78
CA ARG A 348 -27.14 14.32 0.22
C ARG A 348 -28.02 15.52 0.59
N LYS A 349 -27.86 16.05 1.80
CA LYS A 349 -28.60 17.26 2.24
C LYS A 349 -28.02 18.54 1.65
N GLU A 350 -26.71 18.59 1.40
CA GLU A 350 -26.01 19.69 0.74
C GLU A 350 -26.29 19.67 -0.78
N GLY A 351 -27.53 19.98 -1.15
CA GLY A 351 -28.01 20.09 -2.51
C GLY A 351 -27.87 21.51 -3.10
N GLY A 352 -27.81 21.59 -4.42
CA GLY A 352 -27.48 22.81 -5.18
C GLY A 352 -28.31 23.00 -6.46
N GLY A 353 -29.56 22.53 -6.45
CA GLY A 353 -30.43 22.46 -7.61
C GLY A 353 -31.29 21.21 -7.57
N GLU A 354 -32.43 21.20 -8.28
CA GLU A 354 -33.37 20.07 -8.27
C GLU A 354 -32.67 18.75 -8.63
N GLY A 355 -32.49 17.88 -7.64
CA GLY A 355 -31.95 16.53 -7.83
C GLY A 355 -30.42 16.38 -7.85
N PHE A 356 -29.63 17.41 -7.53
CA PHE A 356 -28.16 17.29 -7.46
C PHE A 356 -27.62 17.42 -6.03
N TRP A 357 -26.62 16.60 -5.71
CA TRP A 357 -25.92 16.59 -4.43
C TRP A 357 -24.43 16.28 -4.64
N SER A 358 -23.59 16.56 -3.63
CA SER A 358 -22.17 16.21 -3.65
C SER A 358 -21.99 14.69 -3.74
N GLY A 359 -21.19 14.23 -4.70
CA GLY A 359 -20.97 12.83 -5.03
C GLY A 359 -21.89 12.27 -6.12
N ARG A 360 -22.85 13.05 -6.62
CA ARG A 360 -23.70 12.58 -7.73
C ARG A 360 -22.91 12.47 -9.02
N LYS A 361 -23.02 11.31 -9.68
CA LYS A 361 -22.49 11.06 -11.03
C LYS A 361 -23.36 11.78 -12.06
N VAL A 362 -22.72 12.54 -12.93
CA VAL A 362 -23.37 13.41 -13.93
C VAL A 362 -22.70 13.29 -15.28
N GLU A 363 -23.47 13.61 -16.32
CA GLU A 363 -23.00 13.87 -17.67
C GLU A 363 -23.20 15.35 -17.97
N VAL A 364 -22.22 15.95 -18.66
CA VAL A 364 -22.24 17.36 -19.04
C VAL A 364 -22.91 17.50 -20.40
N GLY A 365 -23.82 18.45 -20.54
CA GLY A 365 -24.52 18.70 -21.80
C GLY A 365 -25.00 20.14 -21.97
N GLY A 366 -25.28 20.51 -23.22
CA GLY A 366 -25.86 21.82 -23.55
C GLY A 366 -24.93 23.02 -23.33
N LEU A 367 -23.62 22.82 -23.15
CA LEU A 367 -22.65 23.90 -23.12
C LEU A 367 -22.48 24.49 -24.52
N VAL A 368 -22.52 25.82 -24.63
CA VAL A 368 -22.36 26.55 -25.90
C VAL A 368 -20.92 27.03 -26.10
N GLY A 369 -20.27 27.52 -25.02
CA GLY A 369 -18.92 28.07 -25.08
C GLY A 369 -17.79 27.04 -24.97
N ARG A 370 -18.06 25.88 -24.36
CA ARG A 370 -17.14 24.74 -24.22
C ARG A 370 -17.82 23.47 -24.69
N LYS A 371 -18.08 23.39 -26.01
CA LYS A 371 -18.81 22.27 -26.62
C LYS A 371 -18.02 20.96 -26.56
N ASP A 372 -16.70 21.08 -26.49
CA ASP A 372 -15.73 20.00 -26.28
C ASP A 372 -16.03 19.19 -25.00
N LEU A 373 -16.63 19.80 -23.99
CA LEU A 373 -16.98 19.14 -22.73
C LEU A 373 -18.36 18.47 -22.74
N ASN A 374 -19.17 18.64 -23.80
CA ASN A 374 -20.47 17.98 -23.87
C ASN A 374 -20.29 16.47 -24.10
N GLY A 375 -21.01 15.65 -23.33
CA GLY A 375 -20.86 14.20 -23.29
C GLY A 375 -19.80 13.74 -22.28
N GLU A 376 -19.06 14.65 -21.65
CA GLU A 376 -18.13 14.27 -20.59
C GLU A 376 -18.84 13.87 -19.32
N LEU A 377 -18.27 12.87 -18.64
CA LEU A 377 -18.80 12.36 -17.39
C LEU A 377 -18.01 12.90 -16.21
N GLY A 378 -18.67 13.04 -15.07
CA GLY A 378 -18.02 13.52 -13.87
C GLY A 378 -18.78 13.26 -12.59
N VAL A 379 -18.23 13.77 -11.50
CA VAL A 379 -18.81 13.75 -10.16
C VAL A 379 -18.98 15.17 -9.65
N CYS A 380 -20.17 15.49 -9.16
CA CYS A 380 -20.42 16.76 -8.46
C CYS A 380 -19.60 16.81 -7.16
N LEU A 381 -18.75 17.82 -7.01
CA LEU A 381 -17.88 18.02 -5.86
C LEU A 381 -18.58 18.83 -4.78
N LYS A 382 -18.89 20.08 -5.09
CA LYS A 382 -19.48 21.06 -4.17
C LYS A 382 -20.29 22.07 -4.96
N TYR A 383 -21.43 22.50 -4.40
CA TYR A 383 -22.21 23.57 -4.98
C TYR A 383 -21.71 24.95 -4.54
N ARG A 384 -21.48 25.83 -5.50
CA ARG A 384 -21.13 27.24 -5.32
C ARG A 384 -22.41 28.06 -5.42
N ALA A 385 -23.08 28.26 -4.29
CA ALA A 385 -24.33 29.02 -4.22
C ALA A 385 -24.16 30.49 -4.66
N ASP A 386 -22.96 31.04 -4.44
CA ASP A 386 -22.54 32.37 -4.90
C ASP A 386 -22.54 32.50 -6.44
N LEU A 387 -22.20 31.42 -7.14
CA LEU A 387 -22.09 31.40 -8.61
C LEU A 387 -23.26 30.67 -9.30
N GLY A 388 -24.12 30.01 -8.53
CA GLY A 388 -25.19 29.15 -9.06
C GLY A 388 -24.66 27.97 -9.87
N ARG A 389 -23.48 27.45 -9.53
CA ARG A 389 -22.75 26.42 -10.31
C ARG A 389 -22.24 25.30 -9.41
N TRP A 390 -22.13 24.11 -9.98
CA TRP A 390 -21.45 22.98 -9.36
C TRP A 390 -19.99 22.96 -9.77
N ASN A 391 -19.10 22.77 -8.80
CA ASN A 391 -17.79 22.25 -9.09
C ASN A 391 -17.96 20.77 -9.46
N VAL A 392 -17.51 20.38 -10.64
CA VAL A 392 -17.59 19.01 -11.16
C VAL A 392 -16.19 18.56 -11.53
N ARG A 393 -15.81 17.35 -11.10
CA ARG A 393 -14.59 16.69 -11.56
C ARG A 393 -14.95 15.76 -12.71
N LEU A 394 -14.38 16.02 -13.88
CA LEU A 394 -14.60 15.20 -15.08
C LEU A 394 -13.61 14.02 -15.15
N ARG A 395 -13.89 13.06 -16.04
CA ARG A 395 -13.03 11.87 -16.31
C ARG A 395 -11.65 12.18 -16.91
N ASN A 396 -11.48 13.38 -17.44
CA ASN A 396 -10.18 13.84 -17.93
C ASN A 396 -9.38 14.53 -16.81
N GLY A 397 -9.80 14.40 -15.56
CA GLY A 397 -9.18 15.04 -14.40
C GLY A 397 -9.52 16.51 -14.21
N LEU A 398 -10.14 17.19 -15.19
CA LEU A 398 -10.43 18.62 -15.12
C LEU A 398 -11.52 18.93 -14.08
N GLY A 399 -11.25 19.95 -13.25
CA GLY A 399 -12.24 20.56 -12.37
C GLY A 399 -12.92 21.74 -13.06
N VAL A 400 -14.23 21.68 -13.24
CA VAL A 400 -14.99 22.70 -13.99
C VAL A 400 -16.23 23.17 -13.25
N GLN A 401 -16.68 24.39 -13.53
CA GLN A 401 -17.86 24.99 -12.89
C GLN A 401 -19.07 25.00 -13.83
N ILE A 402 -20.01 24.10 -13.60
CA ILE A 402 -21.13 23.84 -14.52
C ILE A 402 -22.46 24.22 -13.87
N LYS A 403 -23.34 24.87 -14.63
CA LYS A 403 -24.69 25.18 -14.18
C LYS A 403 -25.52 23.89 -14.04
N PRO A 404 -26.43 23.78 -13.05
CA PRO A 404 -27.29 22.61 -12.92
C PRO A 404 -28.07 22.25 -14.20
N THR A 405 -28.47 23.23 -15.01
CA THR A 405 -29.18 23.04 -16.29
C THR A 405 -28.35 22.33 -17.37
N ASN A 406 -27.03 22.29 -17.19
CA ASN A 406 -26.08 21.67 -18.10
C ASN A 406 -25.56 20.32 -17.57
N LEU A 407 -26.20 19.79 -16.53
CA LEU A 407 -25.88 18.50 -15.95
C LEU A 407 -27.09 17.59 -16.11
N THR A 408 -26.84 16.36 -16.52
CA THR A 408 -27.82 15.27 -16.53
C THR A 408 -27.38 14.18 -15.56
N PRO A 409 -28.25 13.73 -14.63
CA PRO A 409 -27.91 12.59 -13.78
C PRO A 409 -27.69 11.31 -14.59
N ARG A 410 -26.57 10.64 -14.39
CA ARG A 410 -26.23 9.41 -15.17
C ARG A 410 -26.89 8.15 -14.61
N SER A 411 -27.01 8.06 -13.29
CA SER A 411 -27.69 6.94 -12.63
C SER A 411 -29.16 7.28 -12.39
N THR A 412 -30.06 6.36 -12.77
CA THR A 412 -31.45 6.34 -12.30
C THR A 412 -31.53 6.02 -10.82
N GLU A 413 -30.49 5.38 -10.25
CA GLU A 413 -30.36 5.23 -8.81
C GLU A 413 -30.12 6.59 -8.18
N THR A 414 -31.03 6.97 -7.30
CA THR A 414 -30.97 8.21 -6.55
C THR A 414 -30.03 8.10 -5.35
N ARG A 415 -29.30 7.00 -5.18
CA ARG A 415 -28.57 6.72 -3.95
C ARG A 415 -27.15 7.29 -3.97
N GLY A 416 -26.69 7.84 -2.85
CA GLY A 416 -25.28 8.20 -2.69
C GLY A 416 -24.43 6.95 -2.57
N GLU A 417 -23.51 6.70 -3.50
CA GLU A 417 -22.68 5.49 -3.53
C GLU A 417 -21.47 5.61 -2.58
N ILE A 418 -21.46 4.75 -1.56
CA ILE A 418 -20.29 4.47 -0.72
C ILE A 418 -19.66 3.18 -1.23
N MET A 419 -18.36 3.22 -1.50
CA MET A 419 -17.57 2.03 -1.81
C MET A 419 -16.88 1.54 -0.53
N VAL A 420 -17.18 0.33 -0.09
CA VAL A 420 -16.66 -0.26 1.16
C VAL A 420 -15.67 -1.36 0.83
N PHE A 421 -14.43 -1.22 1.30
CA PHE A 421 -13.35 -2.16 1.00
C PHE A 421 -13.06 -3.05 2.20
N TRP A 422 -13.17 -4.36 1.96
CA TRP A 422 -12.87 -5.42 2.91
C TRP A 422 -11.46 -5.94 2.69
N GLY A 423 -10.61 -5.75 3.68
CA GLY A 423 -9.17 -5.97 3.57
C GLY A 423 -8.46 -4.99 2.62
N ASP A 424 -7.13 -5.03 2.65
CA ASP A 424 -6.24 -4.25 1.79
C ASP A 424 -5.10 -5.13 1.27
N ALA A 425 -4.39 -4.62 0.27
CA ALA A 425 -3.07 -5.11 -0.10
C ALA A 425 -2.01 -4.24 0.57
N ARG A 426 -0.99 -4.90 1.12
CA ARG A 426 0.10 -4.27 1.85
C ARG A 426 1.43 -4.71 1.27
N TRP A 427 2.32 -3.75 1.07
CA TRP A 427 3.71 -3.99 0.67
C TRP A 427 4.63 -3.10 1.48
N THR A 428 5.85 -3.56 1.74
CA THR A 428 6.93 -2.60 2.03
C THR A 428 7.26 -1.83 0.76
N ARG A 429 7.70 -0.56 0.86
CA ARG A 429 8.08 0.23 -0.31
C ARG A 429 9.16 -0.49 -1.12
N ALA A 430 10.16 -1.07 -0.47
CA ALA A 430 11.21 -1.82 -1.14
C ALA A 430 10.68 -3.05 -1.91
N GLN A 431 9.73 -3.81 -1.33
CA GLN A 431 9.11 -4.94 -2.03
C GLN A 431 8.35 -4.46 -3.28
N LEU A 432 7.52 -3.42 -3.14
CA LEU A 432 6.71 -2.93 -4.25
C LEU A 432 7.57 -2.33 -5.37
N LEU A 433 8.58 -1.52 -5.02
CA LEU A 433 9.53 -0.99 -6.01
C LEU A 433 10.26 -2.10 -6.75
N GLY A 434 10.61 -3.19 -6.07
CA GLY A 434 11.22 -4.34 -6.73
C GLY A 434 10.28 -5.04 -7.72
N GLU A 435 8.99 -5.18 -7.39
CA GLU A 435 8.00 -5.72 -8.34
C GLU A 435 7.74 -4.77 -9.52
N ILE A 436 7.76 -3.45 -9.29
CA ILE A 436 7.68 -2.43 -10.34
C ILE A 436 8.92 -2.50 -11.24
N ALA A 437 10.13 -2.63 -10.66
CA ALA A 437 11.38 -2.77 -11.41
C ALA A 437 11.43 -4.04 -12.28
N ARG A 438 10.73 -5.10 -11.87
CA ARG A 438 10.53 -6.30 -12.70
C ARG A 438 9.59 -6.09 -13.87
N GLY A 439 8.79 -5.03 -13.85
CA GLY A 439 7.78 -4.72 -14.86
C GLY A 439 6.41 -5.33 -14.59
N HIS A 440 6.19 -5.93 -13.41
CA HIS A 440 4.91 -6.58 -13.08
C HIS A 440 3.78 -5.58 -12.81
N TRP A 441 4.13 -4.38 -12.34
CA TRP A 441 3.18 -3.33 -11.94
C TRP A 441 3.54 -1.99 -12.55
N GLY A 442 2.51 -1.22 -12.89
CA GLY A 442 2.59 0.17 -13.30
C GLY A 442 1.88 1.09 -12.32
N LEU A 443 2.17 2.39 -12.41
CA LEU A 443 1.58 3.44 -11.57
C LEU A 443 0.92 4.50 -12.42
N CYS A 444 -0.19 5.05 -11.96
CA CYS A 444 -0.79 6.24 -12.54
C CYS A 444 -1.50 7.10 -11.49
N LYS A 445 -1.84 8.34 -11.85
CA LYS A 445 -2.71 9.19 -11.03
C LYS A 445 -4.11 8.58 -10.99
N ALA A 446 -4.68 8.50 -9.79
CA ALA A 446 -6.07 8.10 -9.64
C ALA A 446 -6.98 9.18 -10.24
N ASP A 447 -7.95 8.74 -11.04
CA ASP A 447 -8.92 9.63 -11.68
C ASP A 447 -10.36 9.28 -11.26
N VAL A 448 -11.27 10.24 -11.37
CA VAL A 448 -12.70 10.01 -11.14
C VAL A 448 -13.25 8.91 -12.06
N SER A 449 -12.68 8.73 -13.24
CA SER A 449 -12.99 7.61 -14.11
C SER A 449 -12.86 6.27 -13.40
N ASP A 450 -11.94 6.10 -12.45
CA ASP A 450 -11.67 4.84 -11.74
C ASP A 450 -12.80 4.44 -10.76
N VAL A 451 -13.63 5.41 -10.37
CA VAL A 451 -14.76 5.22 -9.43
C VAL A 451 -16.13 5.47 -10.07
N LEU A 452 -16.17 5.98 -11.31
CA LEU A 452 -17.39 6.19 -12.10
C LEU A 452 -17.89 4.92 -12.83
N VAL A 453 -17.14 3.83 -12.74
CA VAL A 453 -17.06 2.82 -13.79
C VAL A 453 -18.35 1.99 -14.00
N GLU A 454 -18.75 1.85 -15.28
CA GLU A 454 -19.68 0.84 -15.84
C GLU A 454 -18.94 -0.34 -16.53
N LYS A 455 -17.61 -0.26 -16.68
CA LYS A 455 -16.69 -1.22 -17.31
C LYS A 455 -15.73 -1.89 -16.30
N GLU A 456 -14.67 -2.56 -16.74
CA GLU A 456 -13.65 -3.18 -15.88
C GLU A 456 -12.57 -2.14 -15.55
N VAL A 457 -12.45 -1.70 -14.27
CA VAL A 457 -11.54 -0.62 -13.83
C VAL A 457 -10.11 -0.84 -14.33
N TRP A 458 -9.59 -2.06 -14.21
CA TRP A 458 -8.24 -2.42 -14.65
C TRP A 458 -7.96 -2.11 -16.13
N LYS A 459 -8.91 -2.36 -17.03
CA LYS A 459 -8.75 -1.99 -18.45
C LYS A 459 -8.73 -0.49 -18.67
N GLY A 460 -9.41 0.27 -17.82
CA GLY A 460 -9.41 1.74 -17.86
C GLY A 460 -8.08 2.36 -17.41
N LEU A 461 -7.13 1.57 -16.89
CA LEU A 461 -5.78 2.02 -16.60
C LEU A 461 -4.88 2.03 -17.84
N ASP A 462 -5.27 1.29 -18.89
CA ASP A 462 -4.48 1.18 -20.12
C ASP A 462 -4.27 2.57 -20.75
N GLY A 463 -3.04 2.82 -21.22
CA GLY A 463 -2.61 4.13 -21.71
C GLY A 463 -2.32 5.20 -20.64
N ARG A 464 -2.65 4.99 -19.36
CA ARG A 464 -2.30 5.92 -18.26
C ARG A 464 -1.15 5.43 -17.38
N MET A 465 -0.87 4.14 -17.39
CA MET A 465 0.16 3.54 -16.55
C MET A 465 1.56 3.89 -17.02
N VAL A 466 2.40 4.30 -16.07
CA VAL A 466 3.84 4.43 -16.23
C VAL A 466 4.52 3.21 -15.62
N PHE A 467 5.49 2.65 -16.34
CA PHE A 467 6.24 1.46 -15.93
C PHE A 467 7.72 1.81 -15.74
N ALA A 468 8.41 1.01 -14.92
CA ALA A 468 9.85 1.16 -14.73
C ALA A 468 10.61 1.03 -16.07
N PRO A 469 11.74 1.74 -16.21
CA PRO A 469 12.62 1.53 -17.35
C PRO A 469 13.15 0.09 -17.38
N VAL A 470 13.55 -0.37 -18.56
CA VAL A 470 14.18 -1.68 -18.71
C VAL A 470 15.54 -1.65 -18.04
N THR A 471 15.76 -2.55 -17.08
CA THR A 471 17.01 -2.69 -16.35
C THR A 471 17.36 -4.16 -16.16
N ALA A 472 18.49 -4.44 -15.50
CA ALA A 472 18.86 -5.79 -15.12
C ALA A 472 17.84 -6.48 -14.19
N MET A 473 16.94 -5.72 -13.55
CA MET A 473 15.86 -6.27 -12.73
C MET A 473 14.65 -6.73 -13.56
N THR A 474 14.50 -6.29 -14.81
CA THR A 474 13.29 -6.58 -15.60
C THR A 474 13.15 -8.08 -15.83
N ASP A 475 11.94 -8.60 -15.60
CA ASP A 475 11.68 -10.03 -15.74
C ASP A 475 11.88 -10.50 -17.19
N ALA A 476 12.43 -11.70 -17.37
CA ALA A 476 12.78 -12.22 -18.68
C ALA A 476 11.55 -12.48 -19.57
N GLU A 477 10.38 -12.83 -19.01
CA GLU A 477 9.13 -12.95 -19.77
C GLU A 477 8.66 -11.58 -20.26
N MET A 478 8.81 -10.55 -19.44
CA MET A 478 8.48 -9.17 -19.80
C MET A 478 9.38 -8.66 -20.94
N LEU A 479 10.69 -8.96 -20.89
CA LEU A 479 11.64 -8.65 -21.96
C LEU A 479 11.28 -9.32 -23.29
N ARG A 480 11.10 -10.65 -23.27
CA ARG A 480 10.75 -11.41 -24.50
C ARG A 480 9.46 -10.90 -25.13
N SER A 481 8.44 -10.66 -24.33
CA SER A 481 7.14 -10.19 -24.84
C SER A 481 7.25 -8.79 -25.45
N ARG A 482 8.09 -7.92 -24.89
CA ARG A 482 8.36 -6.59 -25.44
C ARG A 482 9.13 -6.68 -26.77
N GLU A 483 10.16 -7.51 -26.85
CA GLU A 483 10.91 -7.76 -28.08
C GLU A 483 10.00 -8.32 -29.19
N GLU A 484 9.10 -9.25 -28.85
CA GLU A 484 8.10 -9.81 -29.77
C GLU A 484 7.12 -8.74 -30.26
N MET A 485 6.64 -7.86 -29.38
CA MET A 485 5.74 -6.75 -29.76
C MET A 485 6.45 -5.72 -30.64
N GLU A 486 7.70 -5.36 -30.32
CA GLU A 486 8.53 -4.47 -31.15
C GLU A 486 8.82 -5.10 -32.52
N HIS A 487 9.10 -6.40 -32.58
CA HIS A 487 9.28 -7.14 -33.82
C HIS A 487 7.99 -7.21 -34.64
N MET A 488 6.83 -7.46 -34.01
CA MET A 488 5.53 -7.44 -34.69
C MET A 488 5.21 -6.04 -35.23
N ARG A 489 5.48 -4.99 -34.46
CA ARG A 489 5.29 -3.60 -34.91
C ARG A 489 6.21 -3.27 -36.09
N ARG A 490 7.47 -3.70 -36.05
CA ARG A 490 8.42 -3.53 -37.15
C ARG A 490 7.94 -4.26 -38.40
N ASN A 491 7.55 -5.53 -38.27
CA ASN A 491 6.99 -6.29 -39.39
C ASN A 491 5.70 -5.69 -39.95
N PHE A 492 4.88 -5.05 -39.11
CA PHE A 492 3.67 -4.35 -39.56
C PHE A 492 4.01 -3.08 -40.36
N LEU A 493 5.01 -2.31 -39.92
CA LEU A 493 5.51 -1.15 -40.66
C LEU A 493 6.17 -1.57 -41.98
N GLU A 494 7.03 -2.60 -41.97
CA GLU A 494 7.67 -3.15 -43.17
C GLU A 494 6.67 -3.79 -44.14
N ALA A 495 5.54 -4.32 -43.64
CA ALA A 495 4.44 -4.81 -44.47
C ALA A 495 3.54 -3.69 -45.02
N GLY A 496 3.50 -2.52 -44.34
CA GLY A 496 2.80 -1.32 -44.80
C GLY A 496 3.59 -0.50 -45.80
N GLU A 497 4.93 -0.56 -45.74
CA GLU A 497 5.86 0.04 -46.71
C GLU A 497 5.87 -0.70 -48.07
N GLY A 498 5.10 -1.78 -48.22
CA GLY A 498 4.94 -2.50 -49.48
C GLY A 498 3.89 -1.95 -50.45
N ASP A 499 3.08 -0.96 -50.05
CA ASP A 499 1.94 -0.48 -50.85
C ASP A 499 1.86 1.06 -51.04
N GLU A 500 2.79 1.86 -50.55
CA GLU A 500 2.80 3.31 -50.77
C GLU A 500 4.22 3.85 -51.03
N GLU A 501 4.75 3.57 -52.22
CA GLU A 501 5.73 4.45 -52.87
C GLU A 501 4.96 5.37 -53.85
N GLU A 502 5.30 6.67 -53.81
CA GLU A 502 4.74 7.81 -54.57
C GLU A 502 3.61 8.60 -53.88
N GLU A 503 3.98 9.58 -53.05
CA GLU A 503 3.78 11.01 -53.37
C GLU A 503 4.60 11.92 -52.43
N GLU A 504 5.27 12.90 -53.03
CA GLU A 504 6.31 13.77 -52.47
C GLU A 504 5.77 14.89 -51.56
N GLU A 505 6.67 15.31 -50.66
CA GLU A 505 6.88 16.64 -50.03
C GLU A 505 5.89 17.79 -50.35
N GLU A 506 5.32 18.43 -49.30
CA GLU A 506 5.48 19.89 -49.06
C GLU A 506 4.80 20.37 -47.75
N GLU A 507 5.56 21.21 -47.03
CA GLU A 507 5.16 22.34 -46.15
C GLU A 507 4.48 22.15 -44.78
N GLY A 508 5.04 22.88 -43.79
CA GLY A 508 4.30 23.38 -42.62
C GLY A 508 5.11 23.48 -41.33
N GLU A 509 5.89 24.55 -41.16
CA GLU A 509 6.31 25.03 -39.83
C GLU A 509 5.06 25.46 -39.06
N GLU A 510 4.75 24.84 -37.91
CA GLU A 510 3.79 25.39 -36.94
C GLU A 510 4.35 25.32 -35.50
N ASP A 511 4.21 26.49 -34.87
CA ASP A 511 4.74 26.98 -33.61
C ASP A 511 4.57 26.07 -32.37
N GLU A 512 5.63 25.98 -31.56
CA GLU A 512 5.59 25.49 -30.18
C GLU A 512 4.96 26.56 -29.27
N GLU A 513 3.69 26.39 -28.87
CA GLU A 513 3.11 27.15 -27.76
C GLU A 513 3.45 26.45 -26.42
N GLU A 514 4.26 27.13 -25.60
CA GLU A 514 4.55 26.76 -24.21
C GLU A 514 3.27 26.88 -23.36
N GLU A 515 2.71 25.74 -22.92
CA GLU A 515 1.66 25.73 -21.88
C GLU A 515 2.30 25.89 -20.49
N GLU A 516 2.11 27.05 -19.87
CA GLU A 516 2.40 27.29 -18.45
C GLU A 516 1.42 26.47 -17.57
N GLU A 517 1.90 25.40 -16.95
CA GLU A 517 1.17 24.69 -15.90
C GLU A 517 1.18 25.53 -14.61
N GLU A 518 0.03 26.13 -14.24
CA GLU A 518 -0.18 26.70 -12.91
C GLU A 518 -0.22 25.57 -11.85
N GLU A 519 0.78 25.52 -10.98
CA GLU A 519 0.80 24.69 -9.77
C GLU A 519 -0.33 25.12 -8.81
N GLU A 520 -1.47 24.41 -8.81
CA GLU A 520 -2.44 24.53 -7.72
C GLU A 520 -1.86 23.90 -6.43
N GLU A 521 -1.48 24.76 -5.47
CA GLU A 521 -1.15 24.35 -4.09
C GLU A 521 -2.33 23.58 -3.46
N ASP A 522 -2.08 22.31 -3.08
CA ASP A 522 -3.03 21.41 -2.44
C ASP A 522 -3.42 21.96 -1.05
N PRO A 523 -4.67 22.42 -0.83
CA PRO A 523 -5.04 23.03 0.44
C PRO A 523 -5.28 21.96 1.50
N MET A 524 -4.36 21.91 2.47
CA MET A 524 -4.49 21.29 3.81
C MET A 524 -5.28 19.98 3.89
N ARG A 525 -4.52 18.88 3.92
CA ARG A 525 -4.93 17.54 4.35
C ARG A 525 -5.62 17.58 5.72
N MET A 526 -6.93 17.36 5.76
CA MET A 526 -7.68 17.15 7.00
C MET A 526 -7.52 15.70 7.48
N THR A 527 -7.23 15.54 8.76
CA THR A 527 -7.14 14.26 9.47
C THR A 527 -8.53 13.67 9.75
N ASP A 528 -8.60 12.35 9.98
CA ASP A 528 -9.86 11.68 10.33
C ASP A 528 -10.53 12.31 11.57
N ALA A 529 -9.73 12.80 12.53
CA ALA A 529 -10.22 13.51 13.71
C ALA A 529 -10.83 14.89 13.37
N GLU A 530 -10.23 15.65 12.45
CA GLU A 530 -10.76 16.95 12.01
C GLU A 530 -12.04 16.79 11.19
N ILE A 531 -12.17 15.70 10.42
CA ILE A 531 -13.43 15.35 9.73
C ILE A 531 -14.49 14.98 10.77
N GLU A 532 -14.14 14.20 11.79
CA GLU A 532 -15.06 13.84 12.88
C GLU A 532 -15.51 15.07 13.68
N ASP A 533 -14.63 16.03 13.93
CA ASP A 533 -14.94 17.27 14.65
C ASP A 533 -15.77 18.23 13.80
N LEU A 534 -15.48 18.41 12.51
CA LEU A 534 -16.36 19.17 11.59
C LEU A 534 -17.76 18.56 11.47
N VAL A 535 -17.86 17.23 11.51
CA VAL A 535 -19.15 16.52 11.50
C VAL A 535 -19.86 16.66 12.85
N ARG A 536 -19.13 16.90 13.95
CA ARG A 536 -19.68 17.09 15.30
C ARG A 536 -20.15 18.53 15.55
N GLU A 537 -19.33 19.52 15.20
CA GLU A 537 -19.61 20.96 15.42
C GLU A 537 -20.80 21.48 14.60
N ASP A 538 -20.93 21.07 13.33
CA ASP A 538 -22.09 21.43 12.48
C ASP A 538 -23.40 20.78 12.96
N MET A 539 -23.35 19.70 13.76
CA MET A 539 -24.53 19.04 14.32
C MET A 539 -24.94 19.57 15.69
N GLU A 540 -24.07 20.27 16.40
CA GLU A 540 -24.39 20.94 17.68
C GLU A 540 -24.89 22.38 17.46
N THR A 541 -24.60 22.97 16.31
CA THR A 541 -24.99 24.36 15.97
C THR A 541 -26.27 24.47 15.13
N GLY A 542 -26.87 23.35 14.72
CA GLY A 542 -28.12 23.29 13.97
C GLY A 542 -29.34 23.02 14.86
N GLU A 543 -29.68 23.94 15.77
CA GLU A 543 -31.03 24.10 16.34
C GLU A 543 -31.87 25.10 15.55
#